data_AF-A0A6G8PS19-F1
#
_entry.id   AF-A0A6G8PS19-F1
#
_cell.length_a   1.000
_cell.length_b   1.000
_cell.length_c   1.000
_cell.angle_alpha   90.00
_cell.angle_beta   90.00
_cell.angle_gamma   90.00
#
_symmetry.space_group_name_H-M   'P 1'
#
loop_
_entity.id
_entity.type
_entity.pdbx_description
1 polymer ?
#
loop_
_entity_poly.entity_id
_entity_poly.type
_entity_poly.pdbx_seq_one_letter_code
_entity_poly.pdbx_strand_id
1 'polypeptide(L)'
;MRGLVAVEARSNIVSTAGGVMTDEAGAITGELEVRTLPEAGLLEVRVRYAGAEEWYTVTGSPVPLSGEERDPREMHGRVVERLTEPGPVENGNEAATSLRGMDRL
;
A
#
# COMPACT_ATOMS: atom_id res chain seq x y z
N MET A 1 30.10 -7.50 -2.95
CA MET A 1 28.74 -7.02 -3.25
C MET A 1 27.99 -6.93 -1.93
N ARG A 2 27.67 -5.72 -1.45
CA ARG A 2 26.86 -5.57 -0.23
C ARG A 2 25.41 -5.85 -0.64
N GLY A 3 24.88 -7.01 -0.25
CA GLY A 3 23.45 -7.29 -0.40
C GLY A 3 22.70 -6.26 0.43
N LEU A 4 21.95 -5.38 -0.23
CA LEU A 4 20.92 -4.59 0.43
C LEU A 4 19.92 -5.60 0.96
N VAL A 5 19.98 -5.88 2.25
CA VAL A 5 18.86 -6.48 2.97
C VAL A 5 17.75 -5.45 2.80
N ALA A 6 16.78 -5.73 1.94
CA ALA A 6 15.69 -4.81 1.74
C ALA A 6 14.92 -4.75 3.06
N VAL A 7 15.02 -3.62 3.74
CA VAL A 7 14.42 -3.40 5.05
C VAL A 7 13.00 -2.92 4.87
N GLU A 8 12.15 -3.24 5.85
CA GLU A 8 10.84 -2.63 6.00
C GLU A 8 10.88 -1.11 5.77
N ALA A 9 9.89 -0.59 5.05
CA ALA A 9 9.72 0.84 4.84
C ALA A 9 8.35 1.29 5.34
N ARG A 10 8.29 2.54 5.81
CA ARG A 10 7.08 3.16 6.36
C ARG A 10 6.91 4.58 5.85
N SER A 11 5.66 4.98 5.64
CA SER A 11 5.26 6.34 5.30
C SER A 11 3.94 6.69 5.97
N ASN A 12 3.80 7.93 6.43
CA ASN A 12 2.51 8.46 6.83
C ASN A 12 1.81 9.08 5.61
N ILE A 13 0.52 8.83 5.46
CA ILE A 13 -0.32 9.39 4.40
C ILE A 13 -1.60 9.96 5.00
N VAL A 14 -2.22 10.89 4.27
CA VAL A 14 -3.63 11.20 4.42
C VAL A 14 -4.34 10.49 3.28
N SER A 15 -5.25 9.60 3.60
CA SER A 15 -6.04 8.89 2.59
C SER A 15 -6.98 9.83 1.83
N THR A 16 -7.41 9.38 0.66
CA THR A 16 -8.40 10.08 -0.16
C THR A 16 -9.80 10.01 0.48
N ALA A 17 -10.80 10.66 -0.12
CA ALA A 17 -12.16 10.65 0.44
C ALA A 17 -12.77 9.24 0.41
N GLY A 18 -12.40 8.42 -0.59
CA GLY A 18 -12.80 7.02 -0.69
C GLY A 18 -12.06 6.09 0.28
N GLY A 19 -10.90 6.51 0.79
CA GLY A 19 -10.09 5.73 1.72
C GLY A 19 -9.25 4.62 1.06
N VAL A 20 -8.55 3.86 1.90
CA VAL A 20 -7.79 2.68 1.49
C VAL A 20 -8.61 1.43 1.79
N MET A 21 -8.83 0.59 0.78
CA MET A 21 -9.51 -0.70 0.95
C MET A 21 -8.59 -1.71 1.63
N THR A 22 -9.10 -2.33 2.69
CA THR A 22 -8.44 -3.39 3.46
C THR A 22 -9.30 -4.65 3.47
N ASP A 23 -8.64 -5.80 3.64
CA ASP A 23 -9.34 -7.09 3.62
C ASP A 23 -10.16 -7.31 4.91
N GLU A 24 -9.73 -6.74 6.03
CA GLU A 24 -10.35 -6.98 7.34
C GLU A 24 -11.41 -5.92 7.72
N ALA A 25 -11.17 -4.64 7.41
CA ALA A 25 -12.01 -3.52 7.86
C ALA A 25 -12.80 -2.83 6.74
N GLY A 26 -12.62 -3.25 5.48
CA GLY A 26 -13.14 -2.52 4.33
C GLY A 26 -12.37 -1.21 4.11
N ALA A 27 -13.05 -0.14 3.72
CA ALA A 27 -12.39 1.15 3.48
C ALA A 27 -12.07 1.87 4.80
N ILE A 28 -10.81 2.24 5.00
CA ILE A 28 -10.37 3.08 6.12
C ILE A 28 -9.90 4.46 5.63
N THR A 29 -10.27 5.52 6.35
CA THR A 29 -10.04 6.93 5.97
C THR A 29 -9.37 7.72 7.09
N GLY A 30 -8.69 8.83 6.77
CA GLY A 30 -7.97 9.69 7.70
C GLY A 30 -6.44 9.58 7.57
N GLU A 31 -5.73 9.85 8.67
CA GLU A 31 -4.28 9.72 8.78
C GLU A 31 -3.88 8.26 9.00
N LEU A 32 -3.09 7.72 8.07
CA LEU A 32 -2.66 6.33 8.06
C LEU A 32 -1.14 6.21 8.03
N GLU A 33 -0.62 5.14 8.61
CA GLU A 33 0.76 4.69 8.37
C GLU A 33 0.73 3.48 7.44
N VAL A 34 1.47 3.56 6.33
CA VAL A 34 1.70 2.47 5.39
C VAL A 34 2.99 1.76 5.78
N ARG A 35 2.98 0.43 5.80
CA ARG A 35 4.16 -0.43 5.99
C ARG A 35 4.31 -1.36 4.80
N THR A 36 5.53 -1.45 4.28
CA THR A 36 5.88 -2.44 3.27
C THR A 36 7.03 -3.33 3.72
N LEU A 37 6.87 -4.65 3.60
CA LEU A 37 7.88 -5.64 3.96
C LEU A 37 8.19 -6.54 2.75
N PRO A 38 9.41 -6.49 2.18
CA PRO A 38 9.80 -7.39 1.10
C PRO A 38 10.05 -8.80 1.62
N GLU A 39 9.41 -9.79 1.01
CA GLU A 39 9.55 -11.22 1.36
C GLU A 39 9.43 -12.08 0.10
N ALA A 40 10.44 -12.91 -0.17
CA ALA A 40 10.43 -13.90 -1.24
C ALA A 40 10.00 -13.38 -2.64
N GLY A 41 10.44 -12.18 -3.03
CA GLY A 41 10.09 -11.56 -4.32
C GLY A 41 8.70 -10.91 -4.35
N LEU A 42 8.05 -10.81 -3.19
CA LEU A 42 6.80 -10.11 -2.98
C LEU A 42 7.02 -8.94 -2.03
N LEU A 43 6.08 -8.00 -2.02
CA LEU A 43 6.03 -6.89 -1.07
C LEU A 43 4.71 -6.97 -0.31
N GLU A 44 4.76 -7.39 0.95
CA GLU A 44 3.62 -7.29 1.85
C GLU A 44 3.35 -5.81 2.12
N VAL A 45 2.10 -5.38 1.96
CA VAL A 45 1.63 -4.03 2.26
C VAL A 45 0.53 -4.08 3.31
N ARG A 46 0.74 -3.34 4.40
CA ARG A 46 -0.24 -3.15 5.47
C ARG A 46 -0.42 -1.67 5.76
N VAL A 47 -1.58 -1.32 6.33
CA VAL A 47 -1.89 0.02 6.80
C VAL A 47 -2.45 -0.01 8.21
N ARG A 48 -2.25 1.07 8.95
CA ARG A 48 -2.93 1.31 10.21
C ARG A 48 -3.33 2.76 10.33
N TYR A 49 -4.25 3.07 11.23
CA TYR A 49 -4.40 4.44 11.70
C TYR A 49 -3.09 4.91 12.34
N ALA A 50 -2.70 6.16 12.09
CA ALA A 50 -1.50 6.74 12.69
C ALA A 50 -1.57 6.63 14.23
N GLY A 51 -0.56 5.98 14.82
CA GLY A 51 -0.48 5.74 16.27
C GLY A 51 -1.30 4.57 16.82
N ALA A 52 -2.09 3.87 15.99
CA ALA A 52 -2.80 2.67 16.42
C ALA A 52 -1.87 1.45 16.50
N GLU A 53 -2.26 0.40 17.23
CA GLU A 53 -1.47 -0.82 17.33
C GLU A 53 -1.78 -1.84 16.21
N GLU A 54 -3.02 -1.86 15.75
CA GLU A 54 -3.54 -2.85 14.80
C GLU A 54 -3.16 -2.52 13.35
N TRP A 55 -2.77 -3.55 12.58
CA TRP A 55 -2.43 -3.44 11.17
C TRP A 55 -3.41 -4.20 10.30
N TYR A 56 -3.89 -3.56 9.25
CA TYR A 56 -4.81 -4.12 8.26
C TYR A 56 -4.08 -4.43 6.95
N THR A 57 -4.43 -5.52 6.31
CA THR A 57 -3.89 -5.91 5.01
C THR A 57 -4.54 -5.07 3.93
N VAL A 58 -3.74 -4.34 3.14
CA VAL A 58 -4.28 -3.58 2.02
C VAL A 58 -4.76 -4.56 0.95
N THR A 59 -6.00 -4.39 0.47
CA THR A 59 -6.55 -5.28 -0.55
C THR A 59 -5.68 -5.26 -1.82
N GLY A 60 -5.24 -6.45 -2.25
CA GLY A 60 -4.28 -6.63 -3.34
C GLY A 60 -2.82 -6.81 -2.89
N SER A 61 -2.55 -6.75 -1.59
CA SER A 61 -1.31 -7.22 -0.98
C SER A 61 -1.29 -8.76 -0.88
N PRO A 62 -0.12 -9.41 -0.98
CA PRO A 62 1.17 -8.82 -1.34
C PRO A 62 1.25 -8.51 -2.85
N VAL A 63 2.02 -7.48 -3.21
CA VAL A 63 2.27 -7.15 -4.62
C VAL A 63 3.56 -7.81 -5.12
N PRO A 64 3.60 -8.31 -6.37
CA PRO A 64 4.84 -8.83 -6.94
C PRO A 64 5.90 -7.73 -7.06
N LEU A 65 7.12 -8.00 -6.61
CA LEU A 65 8.29 -7.24 -7.08
C LEU A 65 8.62 -7.80 -8.46
N SER A 66 7.95 -7.28 -9.49
CA SER A 66 8.08 -7.78 -10.86
C SER A 66 9.53 -7.66 -11.35
N GLY A 67 10.23 -8.80 -11.39
CA GLY A 67 11.64 -8.95 -11.76
C GLY A 67 12.59 -8.93 -10.56
N GLU A 68 13.70 -9.68 -10.65
CA GLU A 68 14.74 -9.80 -9.61
C GLU A 68 15.41 -8.45 -9.23
N GLU A 69 15.15 -7.37 -9.99
CA GLU A 69 15.83 -6.08 -9.88
C GLU A 69 14.97 -4.90 -9.37
N ARG A 70 13.66 -5.06 -9.11
CA ARG A 70 12.88 -3.93 -8.56
C ARG A 70 13.28 -3.65 -7.11
N ASP A 71 13.80 -2.44 -6.87
CA ASP A 71 14.15 -1.96 -5.53
C ASP A 71 12.89 -1.87 -4.65
N PRO A 72 12.81 -2.59 -3.52
CA PRO A 72 11.68 -2.50 -2.59
C PRO A 72 11.40 -1.09 -2.08
N ARG A 73 12.41 -0.22 -2.02
CA ARG A 73 12.22 1.20 -1.66
C ARG A 73 11.51 1.98 -2.76
N GLU A 74 11.84 1.73 -4.02
CA GLU A 74 11.13 2.34 -5.14
C GLU A 74 9.67 1.85 -5.17
N MET A 75 9.47 0.53 -4.97
CA MET A 75 8.13 -0.03 -4.90
C MET A 75 7.32 0.53 -3.72
N HIS A 76 7.93 0.77 -2.57
CA HIS A 76 7.28 1.46 -1.46
C HIS A 76 6.75 2.84 -1.89
N GLY A 77 7.54 3.63 -2.64
CA GLY A 77 7.10 4.91 -3.17
C GLY A 77 5.88 4.79 -4.08
N ARG A 78 5.89 3.81 -5.00
CA ARG A 78 4.75 3.53 -5.89
C ARG A 78 3.50 3.10 -5.13
N VAL A 79 3.65 2.29 -4.08
CA VAL A 79 2.55 1.91 -3.18
C VAL A 79 1.95 3.15 -2.53
N VAL A 80 2.79 4.03 -1.96
CA VAL A 80 2.33 5.26 -1.31
C VAL A 80 1.61 6.17 -2.30
N GLU A 81 2.18 6.40 -3.47
CA GLU A 81 1.54 7.17 -4.55
C GLU A 81 0.16 6.59 -4.88
N ARG A 82 0.09 5.28 -5.17
CA ARG A 82 -1.15 4.60 -5.50
C ARG A 82 -2.23 4.72 -4.42
N LEU A 83 -1.85 4.64 -3.14
CA LEU A 83 -2.77 4.74 -2.01
C LEU A 83 -3.22 6.18 -1.71
N THR A 84 -2.62 7.16 -2.37
CA THR A 84 -3.00 8.59 -2.30
C THR A 84 -3.64 9.13 -3.58
N GLU A 85 -3.76 8.30 -4.61
CA GLU A 85 -4.51 8.61 -5.82
C GLU A 85 -6.02 8.43 -5.61
N PRO A 86 -6.84 9.43 -5.96
CA PRO A 86 -8.29 9.31 -5.88
C PRO A 86 -8.83 8.13 -6.70
N GLY A 87 -9.75 7.39 -6.11
CA GLY A 87 -10.51 6.38 -6.83
C GLY A 87 -11.48 6.99 -7.85
N PRO A 88 -12.06 6.16 -8.75
CA PRO A 88 -13.14 6.62 -9.62
C PRO A 88 -14.33 7.11 -8.78
N VAL A 89 -15.03 8.13 -9.29
CA VAL A 89 -16.27 8.61 -8.67
C VAL A 89 -17.45 7.80 -9.19
N GLU A 90 -18.13 7.10 -8.29
CA GLU A 90 -19.30 6.27 -8.56
C GLU A 90 -20.52 6.82 -7.81
N ASN A 91 -21.58 7.16 -8.53
CA ASN A 91 -22.81 7.75 -7.94
C ASN A 91 -22.54 8.97 -7.04
N GLY A 92 -21.50 9.75 -7.34
CA GLY A 92 -21.11 10.94 -6.57
C GLY A 92 -20.19 10.69 -5.38
N ASN A 93 -19.77 9.43 -5.14
CA ASN A 93 -18.84 9.07 -4.09
C ASN A 93 -17.51 8.58 -4.68
N GLU A 94 -16.40 8.98 -4.10
CA GLU A 94 -15.09 8.43 -4.47
C GLU A 94 -14.97 6.98 -3.97
N ALA A 95 -14.61 6.06 -4.85
CA ALA A 95 -14.35 4.68 -4.47
C ALA A 95 -13.02 4.56 -3.70
N ALA A 96 -12.93 3.61 -2.78
CA ALA A 96 -11.68 3.32 -2.06
C ALA A 96 -10.58 2.83 -3.00
N THR A 97 -9.35 3.27 -2.76
CA THR A 97 -8.18 2.80 -3.51
C THR A 97 -7.66 1.47 -2.96
N SER A 98 -7.08 0.65 -3.84
CA SER A 98 -6.49 -0.65 -3.50
C SER A 98 -5.27 -0.93 -4.39
N LEU A 99 -4.54 -2.01 -4.10
CA LEU A 99 -3.37 -2.43 -4.88
C LEU A 99 -3.73 -3.37 -6.02
N ARG A 100 -5.02 -3.66 -6.24
CA ARG A 100 -5.45 -4.50 -7.36
C ARG A 100 -5.04 -3.83 -8.68
N GLY A 101 -4.40 -4.60 -9.57
CA GLY A 101 -3.94 -4.14 -10.88
C GLY A 101 -2.58 -3.46 -10.89
N MET A 102 -1.90 -3.36 -9.74
CA MET A 102 -0.57 -2.74 -9.64
C MET A 102 0.54 -3.60 -10.30
N ASP A 103 0.25 -4.86 -10.60
CA ASP A 103 1.09 -5.78 -11.40
C ASP A 103 1.23 -5.37 -12.88
N ARG A 104 0.42 -4.40 -13.34
CA ARG A 104 0.40 -3.92 -14.73
C ARG A 104 1.14 -2.60 -14.97
N LEU A 105 1.81 -2.05 -13.95
CA LEU A 105 2.60 -0.82 -14.00
C LEU A 105 4.08 -1.08 -14.27
#